data_AF-A0A076LYU1-F1
#
_entry.id   AF-A0A076LYU1-F1
#
_cell.length_a   1.000
_cell.length_b   1.000
_cell.length_c   1.000
_cell.angle_alpha   90.00
_cell.angle_beta   90.00
_cell.angle_gamma   90.00
#
_symmetry.space_group_name_H-M   'P 1'
#
loop_
_entity.id
_entity.type
_entity.pdbx_description
1 polymer ?
#
loop_
_entity_poly.entity_id
_entity_poly.type
_entity_poly.pdbx_seq_one_letter_code
_entity_poly.pdbx_strand_id
1 'polypeptide(L)'
;MLPEWEATLGLPDDCSIGEIDGVSDRQRMVVAKLISTGGLNRDYYIHIAATLGYIITITQFRPSMCGMSACGDALNGDEWPFVWRINAPETTIKYARSGASYCGDPLASWGNKQLECALTKIAPSHLHLIFSYV
;
A
#
# COMPACT_ATOMS: atom_id res chain seq x y z
N MET A 1 -11.40 -23.90 -1.10
CA MET A 1 -10.19 -23.73 -0.21
C MET A 1 -9.16 -22.86 -0.94
N LEU A 2 -8.33 -22.07 -0.24
CA LEU A 2 -7.54 -20.89 -0.69
C LEU A 2 -7.39 -20.64 -2.22
N PRO A 3 -6.88 -21.55 -3.07
CA PRO A 3 -6.87 -21.37 -4.54
C PRO A 3 -8.19 -20.91 -5.17
N GLU A 4 -9.32 -21.35 -4.64
CA GLU A 4 -10.65 -20.95 -5.10
C GLU A 4 -10.94 -19.47 -4.85
N TRP A 5 -10.54 -18.95 -3.68
CA TRP A 5 -10.69 -17.54 -3.34
C TRP A 5 -9.77 -16.68 -4.19
N GLU A 6 -8.56 -17.15 -4.46
CA GLU A 6 -7.61 -16.47 -5.35
C GLU A 6 -8.15 -16.39 -6.77
N ALA A 7 -8.65 -17.51 -7.31
CA ALA A 7 -9.26 -17.54 -8.64
C ALA A 7 -10.47 -16.60 -8.73
N THR A 8 -11.31 -16.56 -7.69
CA THR A 8 -12.49 -15.67 -7.64
C THR A 8 -12.08 -14.19 -7.65
N LEU A 9 -10.93 -13.85 -7.05
CA LEU A 9 -10.43 -12.49 -6.93
C LEU A 9 -9.42 -12.10 -8.03
N GLY A 10 -9.13 -13.01 -8.97
CA GLY A 10 -8.16 -12.80 -10.03
C GLY A 10 -6.72 -12.70 -9.54
N LEU A 11 -6.39 -13.40 -8.46
CA LEU A 11 -5.02 -13.55 -7.95
C LEU A 11 -4.38 -14.82 -8.54
N PRO A 12 -3.06 -14.84 -8.78
CA PRO A 12 -2.09 -13.76 -8.59
C PRO A 12 -2.23 -12.67 -9.66
N ASP A 13 -2.15 -11.40 -9.24
CA ASP A 13 -2.16 -10.24 -10.12
C ASP A 13 -0.75 -9.67 -10.34
N ASP A 14 -0.59 -8.73 -11.27
CA ASP A 14 0.71 -8.13 -11.62
C ASP A 14 1.49 -7.55 -10.42
N CYS A 15 0.78 -7.12 -9.37
CA CYS A 15 1.37 -6.59 -8.14
C CYS A 15 1.91 -7.65 -7.18
N SER A 16 1.63 -8.91 -7.47
CA SER A 16 1.89 -10.04 -6.60
C SER A 16 2.90 -11.02 -7.21
N ILE A 17 3.25 -10.84 -8.48
CA ILE A 17 4.27 -11.64 -9.19
C ILE A 17 5.67 -11.29 -8.65
N GLY A 18 6.32 -12.25 -8.00
CA GLY A 18 7.72 -12.18 -7.57
C GLY A 18 7.99 -11.77 -6.11
N GLU A 19 6.95 -11.43 -5.33
CA GLU A 19 7.06 -11.19 -3.86
C GLU A 19 6.19 -12.13 -3.03
N ILE A 20 5.30 -12.94 -3.65
CA ILE A 20 4.51 -13.93 -2.92
C ILE A 20 5.28 -15.24 -2.83
N ASP A 21 5.78 -15.54 -1.63
CA ASP A 21 6.47 -16.81 -1.41
C ASP A 21 5.84 -17.65 -0.27
N GLY A 22 4.79 -17.17 0.42
CA GLY A 22 4.17 -17.90 1.54
C GLY A 22 2.64 -17.93 1.58
N VAL A 23 2.08 -19.00 2.18
CA VAL A 23 0.61 -19.20 2.29
C VAL A 23 -0.05 -18.09 3.11
N SER A 24 0.60 -17.62 4.18
CA SER A 24 0.08 -16.52 4.99
C SER A 24 -0.01 -15.20 4.21
N ASP A 25 0.93 -14.93 3.30
CA ASP A 25 0.92 -13.69 2.51
C ASP A 25 -0.14 -13.76 1.41
N ARG A 26 -0.36 -14.94 0.83
CA ARG A 26 -1.49 -15.20 -0.09
C ARG A 26 -2.84 -14.95 0.58
N GLN A 27 -3.02 -15.41 1.82
CA GLN A 27 -4.23 -15.13 2.59
C GLN A 27 -4.42 -13.63 2.82
N ARG A 28 -3.35 -12.90 3.17
CA ARG A 28 -3.40 -11.43 3.31
C ARG A 28 -3.77 -10.74 2.01
N MET A 29 -3.27 -11.20 0.86
CA MET A 29 -3.64 -10.68 -0.46
C MET A 29 -5.14 -10.85 -0.72
N VAL A 30 -5.67 -12.05 -0.47
CA VAL A 30 -7.10 -12.36 -0.59
C VAL A 30 -7.93 -11.41 0.29
N VAL A 31 -7.55 -11.27 1.57
CA VAL A 31 -8.23 -10.37 2.50
C VAL A 31 -8.15 -8.92 2.03
N ALA A 32 -6.96 -8.43 1.65
CA ALA A 32 -6.75 -7.07 1.17
C ALA A 32 -7.61 -6.75 -0.07
N LYS A 33 -7.76 -7.71 -0.98
CA LYS A 33 -8.59 -7.58 -2.17
C LYS A 33 -10.10 -7.61 -1.87
N LEU A 34 -10.52 -8.40 -0.88
CA LEU A 34 -11.92 -8.44 -0.44
C LEU A 34 -12.36 -7.14 0.23
N ILE A 35 -11.49 -6.55 1.04
CA ILE A 35 -11.79 -5.30 1.76
C ILE A 35 -11.54 -4.05 0.91
N SER A 36 -10.94 -4.17 -0.28
CA SER A 36 -10.71 -3.05 -1.18
C SER A 36 -12.00 -2.63 -1.89
N THR A 37 -12.92 -2.03 -1.15
CA THR A 37 -14.26 -1.61 -1.62
C THR A 37 -14.27 -0.26 -2.32
N GLY A 38 -13.11 0.40 -2.48
CA GLY A 38 -12.97 1.64 -3.27
C GLY A 38 -13.20 2.93 -2.51
N GLY A 39 -12.57 3.13 -1.35
CA GLY A 39 -12.62 4.38 -0.59
C GLY A 39 -11.57 5.41 -1.03
N LEU A 40 -11.92 6.70 -1.01
CA LEU A 40 -10.99 7.82 -1.22
C LEU A 40 -10.56 8.50 0.11
N ASN A 41 -10.52 7.74 1.21
CA ASN A 41 -10.06 8.25 2.51
C ASN A 41 -8.64 7.76 2.81
N ARG A 42 -7.83 8.60 3.44
CA ARG A 42 -6.51 8.26 3.96
C ARG A 42 -6.52 6.98 4.81
N ASP A 43 -7.48 6.87 5.72
CA ASP A 43 -7.55 5.73 6.65
C ASP A 43 -7.82 4.41 5.91
N TYR A 44 -8.51 4.46 4.76
CA TYR A 44 -8.72 3.29 3.91
C TYR A 44 -7.41 2.81 3.28
N TYR A 45 -6.56 3.71 2.77
CA TYR A 45 -5.25 3.35 2.22
C TYR A 45 -4.30 2.82 3.31
N ILE A 46 -4.31 3.45 4.48
CA ILE A 46 -3.54 2.98 5.65
C ILE A 46 -4.01 1.59 6.07
N HIS A 47 -5.32 1.34 6.09
CA HIS A 47 -5.88 0.04 6.45
C HIS A 47 -5.48 -1.06 5.45
N ILE A 48 -5.56 -0.78 4.15
CA ILE A 48 -5.12 -1.73 3.11
C ILE A 48 -3.63 -2.04 3.27
N ALA A 49 -2.78 -1.02 3.41
CA ALA A 49 -1.36 -1.21 3.63
C ALA A 49 -1.08 -2.04 4.89
N ALA A 50 -1.81 -1.80 5.99
CA ALA A 50 -1.70 -2.57 7.22
C ALA A 50 -2.08 -4.05 7.02
N THR A 51 -3.14 -4.35 6.25
CA THR A 51 -3.52 -5.74 5.93
C THR A 51 -2.46 -6.47 5.10
N LEU A 52 -1.72 -5.72 4.28
CA LEU A 52 -0.59 -6.23 3.51
C LEU A 52 0.69 -6.39 4.36
N GLY A 53 0.67 -5.94 5.62
CA GLY A 53 1.79 -6.01 6.54
C GLY A 53 2.74 -4.80 6.48
N TYR A 54 2.30 -3.68 5.89
CA TYR A 54 3.05 -2.43 5.82
C TYR A 54 2.51 -1.40 6.80
N ILE A 55 3.41 -0.68 7.47
CA ILE A 55 3.06 0.45 8.33
C ILE A 55 3.43 1.71 7.54
N ILE A 56 2.41 2.49 7.18
CA ILE A 56 2.58 3.72 6.39
C ILE A 56 1.92 4.90 7.06
N THR A 57 2.38 6.09 6.71
CA THR A 57 1.64 7.35 6.92
C THR A 57 1.43 8.05 5.59
N ILE A 58 0.41 8.89 5.50
CA ILE A 58 0.08 9.62 4.28
C ILE A 58 0.05 11.10 4.60
N THR A 59 0.84 11.87 3.86
CA THR A 59 0.87 13.32 3.89
C THR A 59 0.07 13.86 2.71
N GLN A 60 -0.93 14.69 3.00
CA GLN A 60 -1.69 15.42 2.00
C GLN A 60 -1.15 16.84 1.89
N PHE A 61 -1.20 17.38 0.68
CA PHE A 61 -0.76 18.74 0.42
C PHE A 61 -1.97 19.65 0.16
N ARG A 62 -1.76 20.94 0.40
CA ARG A 62 -2.70 22.01 0.06
C ARG A 62 -2.02 22.98 -0.89
N PRO A 63 -2.76 23.69 -1.75
CA PRO A 63 -2.21 24.78 -2.55
C PRO A 63 -1.78 25.91 -1.63
N SER A 64 -0.80 26.70 -2.08
CA SER A 64 -0.45 27.94 -1.42
C SER A 64 -1.55 28.98 -1.63
N MET A 65 -2.09 29.53 -0.55
CA MET A 65 -3.17 30.52 -0.60
C MET A 65 -2.80 31.78 0.16
N CYS A 66 -2.99 32.93 -0.48
CA CYS A 66 -2.80 34.23 0.16
C CYS A 66 -3.65 34.33 1.44
N GLY A 67 -3.03 34.71 2.55
CA GLY A 67 -3.70 34.81 3.85
C GLY A 67 -3.83 33.50 4.63
N MET A 68 -3.50 32.35 4.04
CA MET A 68 -3.42 31.06 4.75
C MET A 68 -2.01 30.45 4.77
N SER A 69 -1.16 30.81 3.82
CA SER A 69 0.24 30.37 3.74
C SER A 69 1.17 31.40 4.38
N ALA A 70 2.23 30.93 5.05
CA ALA A 70 3.24 31.76 5.69
C ALA A 70 4.63 31.56 5.07
N CYS A 71 5.57 32.47 5.35
CA CYS A 71 6.97 32.29 4.95
C CYS A 71 7.53 31.00 5.56
N GLY A 72 8.07 30.13 4.71
CA GLY A 72 8.57 28.79 5.10
C GLY A 72 7.62 27.66 4.73
N ASP A 73 6.36 27.94 4.38
CA ASP A 73 5.44 26.93 3.82
C ASP A 73 5.86 26.53 2.40
N ALA A 74 5.49 25.32 2.01
CA ALA A 74 5.67 24.85 0.64
C ALA A 74 4.80 25.66 -0.35
N LEU A 75 5.42 26.11 -1.44
CA LEU A 75 4.76 26.82 -2.54
C LEU A 75 4.12 25.83 -3.51
N ASN A 76 3.07 25.17 -3.04
CA ASN A 76 2.34 24.16 -3.80
C ASN A 76 1.34 24.80 -4.78
N GLY A 77 1.30 24.31 -6.02
CA GLY A 77 0.30 24.68 -7.03
C GLY A 77 -1.07 24.03 -6.80
N ASP A 78 -1.98 24.25 -7.76
CA ASP A 78 -3.36 23.79 -7.69
C ASP A 78 -3.51 22.26 -7.86
N GLU A 79 -2.50 21.55 -8.39
CA GLU A 79 -2.54 20.09 -8.51
C GLU A 79 -2.30 19.34 -7.19
N TRP A 80 -1.69 19.99 -6.21
CA TRP A 80 -1.19 19.34 -4.98
C TRP A 80 -2.25 18.72 -4.06
N PRO A 81 -3.52 19.18 -4.00
CA PRO A 81 -4.59 18.44 -3.33
C PRO A 81 -4.79 17.00 -3.80
N PHE A 82 -4.48 16.74 -5.08
CA PHE A 82 -4.61 15.42 -5.68
C PHE A 82 -3.30 14.62 -5.63
N VAL A 83 -2.26 15.16 -4.97
CA VAL A 83 -0.99 14.49 -4.77
C VAL A 83 -0.90 14.03 -3.32
N TRP A 84 -0.72 12.73 -3.10
CA TRP A 84 -0.51 12.17 -1.77
C TRP A 84 0.90 11.60 -1.66
N ARG A 85 1.61 11.97 -0.61
CA ARG A 85 2.90 11.36 -0.28
C ARG A 85 2.69 10.23 0.72
N ILE A 86 3.00 9.02 0.29
CA ILE A 86 3.01 7.82 1.13
C ILE A 86 4.39 7.69 1.74
N ASN A 87 4.48 7.77 3.06
CA ASN A 87 5.70 7.55 3.80
C ASN A 87 5.73 6.10 4.30
N ALA A 88 6.71 5.34 3.85
CA ALA A 88 6.96 3.96 4.22
C ALA A 88 8.41 3.81 4.71
N PRO A 89 8.72 2.82 5.56
CA PRO A 89 10.09 2.53 5.95
C PRO A 89 10.95 2.15 4.73
N GLU A 90 12.24 2.53 4.74
CA GLU A 90 13.20 2.23 3.65
C GLU A 90 13.18 0.77 3.21
N THR A 91 13.15 -0.15 4.17
CA THR A 91 12.98 -1.58 3.91
C THR A 91 11.98 -2.17 4.89
N THR A 92 10.85 -2.65 4.37
CA THR A 92 9.91 -3.44 5.16
C THR A 92 10.37 -4.89 5.17
N ILE A 93 10.66 -5.43 6.36
CA ILE A 93 11.01 -6.83 6.55
C ILE A 93 9.80 -7.57 7.11
N LYS A 94 9.34 -8.60 6.39
CA LYS A 94 8.27 -9.49 6.87
C LYS A 94 8.91 -10.81 7.30
N TYR A 95 8.87 -11.09 8.59
CA TYR A 95 9.41 -12.34 9.15
C TYR A 95 8.37 -13.46 9.14
N ALA A 96 8.83 -14.68 8.89
CA ALA A 96 8.06 -15.89 9.12
C ALA A 96 7.69 -16.02 10.60
N ARG A 97 6.46 -16.46 10.87
CA ARG A 97 5.95 -16.66 12.24
C ARG A 97 5.51 -18.09 12.44
N SER A 98 5.92 -18.68 13.56
CA SER A 98 5.47 -20.02 13.95
C SER A 98 3.95 -20.05 14.06
N GLY A 99 3.31 -21.04 13.42
CA GLY A 99 1.84 -21.18 13.35
C GLY A 99 1.15 -20.38 12.24
N ALA A 100 1.87 -19.51 11.51
CA ALA A 100 1.34 -18.81 10.34
C ALA A 100 2.07 -19.19 9.04
N SER A 101 3.38 -19.43 9.13
CA SER A 101 4.22 -19.85 8.00
C SER A 101 4.22 -21.37 7.84
N TYR A 102 4.33 -21.84 6.60
CA TYR A 102 4.37 -23.26 6.23
C TYR A 102 5.77 -23.68 5.78
N CYS A 103 6.00 -25.00 5.74
CA CYS A 103 7.25 -25.56 5.19
C CYS A 103 7.37 -25.18 3.71
N GLY A 104 8.49 -24.54 3.34
CA GLY A 104 8.73 -24.02 2.00
C GLY A 104 8.54 -22.51 1.87
N ASP A 105 7.91 -21.85 2.86
CA ASP A 105 7.83 -20.39 2.91
C ASP A 105 9.20 -19.78 3.29
N PRO A 106 9.55 -18.59 2.79
CA PRO A 106 10.79 -17.92 3.13
C PRO A 106 10.75 -17.45 4.60
N LEU A 107 11.93 -17.46 5.24
CA LEU A 107 12.06 -17.02 6.63
C LEU A 107 11.91 -15.50 6.78
N ALA A 108 12.22 -14.75 5.72
CA ALA A 108 11.98 -13.33 5.63
C ALA A 108 11.79 -12.91 4.17
N SER A 109 10.96 -11.90 3.95
CA SER A 109 10.86 -11.19 2.67
C SER A 109 11.09 -9.70 2.86
N TRP A 110 11.61 -9.05 1.82
CA TRP A 110 11.98 -7.64 1.81
C TRP A 110 11.36 -6.97 0.60
N GLY A 111 10.97 -5.71 0.75
CA GLY A 111 10.59 -4.87 -0.37
C GLY A 111 9.26 -4.15 -0.16
N ASN A 112 9.14 -3.04 -0.88
CA ASN A 112 7.96 -2.18 -0.89
C ASN A 112 7.24 -2.22 -2.25
N LYS A 113 7.62 -3.11 -3.18
CA LYS A 113 7.07 -3.12 -4.54
C LYS A 113 5.60 -3.55 -4.56
N GLN A 114 5.22 -4.54 -3.76
CA GLN A 114 3.81 -4.92 -3.58
C GLN A 114 2.99 -3.78 -2.99
N LEU A 115 3.55 -3.01 -2.04
CA LEU A 115 2.89 -1.83 -1.49
C LEU A 115 2.66 -0.77 -2.59
N GLU A 116 3.70 -0.43 -3.34
CA GLU A 116 3.62 0.56 -4.42
C GLU A 116 2.56 0.18 -5.46
N CYS A 117 2.62 -1.06 -5.94
CA CYS A 117 1.71 -1.54 -6.97
C CYS A 117 0.27 -1.63 -6.46
N ALA A 118 0.06 -2.17 -5.25
CA ALA A 118 -1.28 -2.31 -4.69
C ALA A 118 -1.95 -0.94 -4.48
N LEU A 119 -1.23 0.04 -3.92
CA LEU A 119 -1.77 1.37 -3.68
C LEU A 119 -2.00 2.15 -4.98
N THR A 120 -1.11 2.00 -5.97
CA THR A 120 -1.27 2.63 -7.29
C THR A 120 -2.47 2.04 -8.04
N LYS A 121 -2.75 0.74 -7.87
CA LYS A 121 -3.87 0.07 -8.55
C LYS A 121 -5.24 0.43 -7.99
N ILE A 122 -5.32 0.75 -6.69
CA ILE A 122 -6.57 1.23 -6.07
C ILE A 122 -6.77 2.75 -6.22
N ALA A 123 -5.69 3.50 -6.50
CA ALA A 123 -5.76 4.93 -6.71
C ALA A 123 -6.57 5.25 -7.98
N PRO A 124 -7.51 6.21 -7.91
CA PRO A 124 -8.18 6.68 -9.12
C PRO A 124 -7.19 7.46 -9.99
N SER A 125 -7.49 7.58 -11.28
CA SER A 125 -6.59 8.18 -12.29
C SER A 125 -6.14 9.62 -12.00
N HIS A 126 -6.92 10.38 -11.24
CA HIS A 126 -6.61 11.77 -10.89
C HIS A 126 -5.79 11.90 -9.60
N LEU A 127 -5.63 10.83 -8.82
CA LEU A 127 -4.85 10.84 -7.58
C LEU A 127 -3.42 10.37 -7.86
N HIS A 128 -2.46 11.25 -7.66
CA HIS A 128 -1.04 10.96 -7.87
C HIS A 128 -0.38 10.57 -6.55
N LEU A 129 0.14 9.35 -6.47
CA LEU A 129 0.84 8.83 -5.30
C LEU A 129 2.35 9.01 -5.45
N ILE A 130 2.99 9.64 -4.47
CA ILE A 130 4.45 9.77 -4.36
C ILE A 130 4.91 8.90 -3.20
N PHE A 131 5.83 7.98 -3.46
CA PHE A 131 6.41 7.13 -2.42
C PHE A 131 7.67 7.76 -1.84
N SER A 132 7.70 7.89 -0.52
CA SER A 132 8.84 8.38 0.24
C SER A 132 9.29 7.30 1.21
N TYR A 133 10.58 6.97 1.12
CA TYR A 133 11.25 6.02 1.98
C TYR A 133 12.00 6.77 3.09
N VAL A 134 11.63 6.51 4.34
CA VAL A 134 12.13 7.21 5.53
C VAL A 134 12.63 6.22 6.58
#